data_AF-A0A7V8BQG5-F1
#
_entry.id   AF-A0A7V8BQG5-F1
#
_cell.length_a   1.000
_cell.length_b   1.000
_cell.length_c   1.000
_cell.angle_alpha   90.00
_cell.angle_beta   90.00
_cell.angle_gamma   90.00
#
_symmetry.space_group_name_H-M   'P 1'
#
loop_
_entity.id
_entity.type
_entity.pdbx_description
1 polymer ?
#
loop_
_entity_poly.entity_id
_entity_poly.type
_entity_poly.pdbx_seq_one_letter_code
_entity_poly.pdbx_strand_id
1 'polypeptide(L)'
;MKRTHKHKNYNNRILLISAIGLLVFAIVSLLNLELDVKENVGISTSKATSSDVRVTKIASKFICSCGSCGGEPLDLCSCEHAVKVRQYIQEYLLNNKSEDQIVALISKSYGGLKPQFEKNTIK
;
A
#
# COMPACT_ATOMS: atom_id res chain seq x y z
N MET A 1 68.72 -8.24 36.58
CA MET A 1 67.93 -7.02 36.29
C MET A 1 67.79 -6.86 34.79
N LYS A 2 66.60 -7.09 34.20
CA LYS A 2 66.21 -6.75 32.81
C LYS A 2 64.71 -7.06 32.62
N ARG A 3 63.86 -6.03 32.70
CA ARG A 3 62.42 -6.11 32.37
C ARG A 3 62.28 -5.79 30.88
N THR A 4 61.75 -6.70 30.09
CA THR A 4 61.57 -6.54 28.64
C THR A 4 60.16 -6.08 28.28
N HIS A 5 60.12 -5.13 27.35
CA HIS A 5 58.97 -4.56 26.67
C HIS A 5 58.03 -5.61 26.06
N LYS A 6 56.74 -5.56 26.41
CA LYS A 6 55.65 -6.18 25.63
C LYS A 6 54.46 -5.22 25.57
N HIS A 7 54.56 -4.20 24.73
CA HIS A 7 53.48 -3.22 24.51
C HIS A 7 53.27 -2.89 23.03
N LYS A 8 53.46 -3.86 22.12
CA LYS A 8 53.32 -3.64 20.66
C LYS A 8 52.15 -4.37 19.99
N ASN A 9 51.41 -5.23 20.71
CA ASN A 9 50.44 -6.15 20.07
C ASN A 9 48.96 -5.86 20.41
N TYR A 10 48.68 -4.86 21.25
CA TYR A 10 47.31 -4.47 21.62
C TYR A 10 46.72 -3.44 20.63
N ASN A 11 47.55 -2.49 20.18
CA ASN A 11 47.13 -1.43 19.26
C ASN A 11 46.76 -1.97 17.87
N ASN A 12 47.47 -2.97 17.34
CA ASN A 12 47.12 -3.59 16.05
C ASN A 12 45.82 -4.42 16.11
N ARG A 13 45.49 -5.01 17.27
CA ARG A 13 44.22 -5.74 17.44
C ARG A 13 43.03 -4.80 17.55
N ILE A 14 43.18 -3.66 18.25
CA ILE A 14 42.17 -2.60 18.29
C ILE A 14 41.95 -1.99 16.91
N LEU A 15 43.03 -1.77 16.15
CA LEU A 15 42.97 -1.20 14.80
C LEU A 15 42.31 -2.15 13.78
N LEU A 16 42.45 -3.47 13.96
CA LEU A 16 41.73 -4.47 13.16
C LEU A 16 40.24 -4.56 13.51
N ILE A 17 39.89 -4.47 14.80
CA ILE A 17 38.48 -4.52 15.24
C ILE A 17 37.72 -3.27 14.79
N SER A 18 38.34 -2.07 14.83
CA SER A 18 37.70 -0.85 14.31
C SER A 18 37.54 -0.88 12.80
N ALA A 19 38.50 -1.44 12.06
CA ALA A 19 38.42 -1.60 10.61
C ALA A 19 37.29 -2.56 10.19
N ILE A 20 37.12 -3.69 10.92
CA ILE A 20 36.03 -4.64 10.66
C ILE A 20 34.68 -4.00 11.02
N GLY A 21 34.59 -3.26 12.14
CA GLY A 21 33.38 -2.54 12.53
C GLY A 21 32.92 -1.50 11.50
N LEU A 22 33.86 -0.74 10.93
CA LEU A 22 33.58 0.22 9.85
C LEU A 22 33.14 -0.47 8.56
N LEU A 23 33.74 -1.60 8.20
CA LEU A 23 33.33 -2.40 7.05
C LEU A 23 31.90 -2.95 7.21
N VAL A 24 31.59 -3.51 8.38
CA VAL A 24 30.24 -4.04 8.66
C VAL A 24 29.19 -2.91 8.68
N PHE A 25 29.52 -1.76 9.27
CA PHE A 25 28.61 -0.60 9.30
C PHE A 25 28.35 -0.03 7.89
N ALA A 26 29.38 0.04 7.04
CA ALA A 26 29.23 0.46 5.65
C ALA A 26 28.38 -0.52 4.84
N ILE A 27 28.55 -1.84 5.05
CA ILE A 27 27.74 -2.87 4.37
C ILE A 27 26.28 -2.82 4.84
N VAL A 28 26.01 -2.66 6.14
CA VAL A 28 24.64 -2.49 6.66
C VAL A 28 24.01 -1.19 6.16
N SER A 29 24.78 -0.11 6.05
CA SER A 29 24.29 1.16 5.49
C SER A 29 23.96 1.05 4.00
N LEU A 30 24.71 0.24 3.24
CA LEU A 30 24.43 -0.04 1.83
C LEU A 30 23.19 -0.94 1.63
N LEU A 31 22.90 -1.84 2.58
CA LEU A 31 21.70 -2.69 2.55
C LEU A 31 20.42 -1.94 2.94
N ASN A 32 20.52 -0.84 3.68
CA ASN A 32 19.38 0.04 4.00
C ASN A 32 19.13 1.13 2.93
N LEU A 33 19.86 1.08 1.79
CA LEU A 33 19.58 1.92 0.64
C LEU A 33 18.41 1.31 -0.15
N GLU A 34 17.24 1.30 0.47
CA GLU A 34 15.99 1.17 -0.27
C GLU A 34 15.90 2.42 -1.15
N LEU A 35 16.05 2.22 -2.45
CA LEU A 35 15.92 3.22 -3.49
C LEU A 35 14.55 3.91 -3.39
N ASP A 36 14.48 5.06 -2.74
CA ASP A 36 13.36 6.00 -2.90
C ASP A 36 13.54 6.72 -4.25
N VAL A 37 13.31 5.95 -5.33
CA VAL A 37 13.14 6.51 -6.67
C VAL A 37 11.81 7.25 -6.64
N LYS A 38 11.89 8.55 -6.37
CA LYS A 38 10.81 9.49 -6.65
C LYS A 38 10.72 9.73 -8.16
N GLU A 39 10.30 8.71 -8.90
CA GLU A 39 9.94 8.84 -10.31
C GLU A 39 8.43 9.08 -10.42
N ASN A 40 8.05 10.35 -10.62
CA ASN A 40 6.73 10.73 -11.07
C ASN A 40 6.59 10.43 -12.58
N VAL A 41 6.54 9.16 -12.94
CA VAL A 41 6.14 8.73 -14.29
C VAL A 41 4.96 7.78 -14.13
N GLY A 42 3.78 8.35 -14.35
CA GLY A 42 2.53 7.64 -14.38
C GLY A 42 2.47 6.71 -15.58
N ILE A 43 2.83 5.44 -15.38
CA ILE A 43 2.35 4.30 -16.15
C ILE A 43 2.10 3.16 -15.16
N SER A 44 0.91 3.17 -14.55
CA SER A 44 0.39 2.02 -13.81
C SER A 44 0.06 0.90 -14.78
N THR A 45 1.07 0.17 -15.25
CA THR A 45 0.87 -1.22 -15.66
C THR A 45 0.89 -2.05 -14.38
N SER A 46 -0.12 -1.84 -13.53
CA SER A 46 -0.38 -2.72 -12.40
C SER A 46 -0.82 -4.06 -12.97
N LYS A 47 -0.05 -5.09 -12.67
CA LYS A 47 -0.55 -6.47 -12.65
C LYS A 47 -1.81 -6.42 -11.78
N ALA A 48 -3.00 -6.34 -12.41
CA ALA A 48 -4.26 -6.17 -11.72
C ALA A 48 -4.36 -7.24 -10.63
N THR A 49 -4.25 -6.83 -9.38
CA THR A 49 -4.36 -7.76 -8.26
C THR A 49 -5.81 -8.24 -8.20
N SER A 50 -6.04 -9.44 -7.68
CA SER A 50 -7.40 -9.96 -7.53
C SER A 50 -8.30 -9.03 -6.68
N SER A 51 -7.70 -8.23 -5.79
CA SER A 51 -8.40 -7.19 -5.04
C SER A 51 -8.85 -6.05 -5.94
N ASP A 52 -8.03 -5.59 -6.89
CA ASP A 52 -8.38 -4.49 -7.81
C ASP A 52 -9.56 -4.86 -8.74
N VAL A 53 -9.57 -6.10 -9.24
CA VAL A 53 -10.69 -6.62 -10.04
C VAL A 53 -11.98 -6.66 -9.22
N ARG A 54 -11.92 -7.09 -7.95
CA ARG A 54 -13.08 -7.12 -7.05
C ARG A 54 -13.56 -5.73 -6.66
N VAL A 55 -12.65 -4.79 -6.40
CA VAL A 55 -13.00 -3.39 -6.13
C VAL A 55 -13.74 -2.81 -7.33
N THR A 56 -13.20 -2.97 -8.53
CA THR A 56 -13.82 -2.50 -9.78
C THR A 56 -15.19 -3.12 -9.99
N LYS A 57 -15.33 -4.45 -9.82
CA LYS A 57 -16.61 -5.15 -9.94
C LYS A 57 -17.67 -4.60 -8.99
N ILE A 58 -17.34 -4.37 -7.73
CA ILE A 58 -18.29 -3.82 -6.75
C ILE A 58 -18.58 -2.36 -7.05
N ALA A 59 -17.56 -1.54 -7.31
CA ALA A 59 -17.72 -0.12 -7.62
C ALA A 59 -18.60 0.11 -8.86
N SER A 60 -18.50 -0.75 -9.88
CA SER A 60 -19.33 -0.67 -11.09
C SER A 60 -20.84 -0.83 -10.81
N LYS A 61 -21.23 -1.34 -9.63
CA LYS A 61 -22.64 -1.42 -9.19
C LYS A 61 -23.20 -0.06 -8.78
N PHE A 62 -22.34 0.94 -8.59
CA PHE A 62 -22.70 2.26 -8.09
C PHE A 62 -22.48 3.35 -9.15
N ILE A 63 -23.29 4.40 -9.06
CA ILE A 63 -23.00 5.71 -9.64
C ILE A 63 -22.35 6.59 -8.58
N CYS A 64 -21.48 7.51 -9.01
CA CYS A 64 -20.87 8.46 -8.12
C CYS A 64 -21.90 9.50 -7.66
N SER A 65 -22.13 9.58 -6.34
CA SER A 65 -23.06 10.50 -5.71
C SER A 65 -22.42 11.85 -5.34
N CYS A 66 -21.26 12.19 -5.92
CA CYS A 66 -20.50 13.39 -5.57
C CYS A 66 -21.19 14.72 -5.95
N GLY A 67 -22.20 14.68 -6.82
CA GLY A 67 -22.94 15.86 -7.30
C GLY A 67 -22.25 16.65 -8.43
N SER A 68 -20.92 16.60 -8.52
CA SER A 68 -20.15 17.36 -9.52
C SER A 68 -19.76 16.56 -10.77
N CYS A 69 -19.87 15.24 -10.70
CA CYS A 69 -19.35 14.28 -11.67
C CYS A 69 -20.43 13.73 -12.62
N GLY A 70 -21.62 14.33 -12.67
CA GLY A 70 -22.68 13.94 -13.60
C GLY A 70 -23.24 12.51 -13.42
N GLY A 71 -22.95 11.85 -12.31
CA GLY A 71 -23.43 10.48 -12.04
C GLY A 71 -22.66 9.39 -12.77
N GLU A 72 -21.39 9.63 -13.12
CA GLU A 72 -20.51 8.61 -13.70
C GLU A 72 -20.43 7.33 -12.84
N PRO A 73 -20.20 6.15 -13.45
CA PRO A 73 -19.92 4.92 -12.71
C PRO A 73 -18.76 5.09 -11.72
N LEU A 74 -18.92 4.58 -10.49
CA LEU A 74 -17.93 4.80 -9.42
C LEU A 74 -16.55 4.18 -9.71
N ASP A 75 -16.51 3.12 -10.53
CA ASP A 75 -15.29 2.48 -11.02
C ASP A 75 -14.52 3.32 -12.04
N LEU A 76 -15.22 4.15 -12.82
CA LEU A 76 -14.64 5.02 -13.83
C LEU A 76 -14.38 6.44 -13.31
N CYS A 77 -15.17 6.90 -12.35
CA CYS A 77 -15.07 8.25 -11.82
C CYS A 77 -13.77 8.46 -11.04
N SER A 78 -13.01 9.48 -11.41
CA SER A 78 -11.72 9.84 -10.83
C SER A 78 -11.80 10.91 -9.75
N CYS A 79 -12.99 11.39 -9.39
CA CYS A 79 -13.16 12.39 -8.36
C CYS A 79 -12.72 11.86 -6.98
N GLU A 80 -12.31 12.75 -6.07
CA GLU A 80 -11.82 12.35 -4.75
C GLU A 80 -12.83 11.51 -3.96
N HIS A 81 -14.12 11.79 -4.13
CA HIS A 81 -15.18 11.02 -3.50
C HIS A 81 -15.18 9.57 -4.01
N ALA A 82 -15.14 9.37 -5.34
CA ALA A 82 -15.10 8.03 -5.93
C ALA A 82 -13.83 7.26 -5.54
N VAL A 83 -12.69 7.94 -5.47
CA VAL A 83 -11.43 7.35 -4.98
C VAL A 83 -11.59 6.86 -3.53
N LYS A 84 -12.13 7.70 -2.64
CA LYS A 84 -12.37 7.35 -1.23
C LYS A 84 -13.34 6.16 -1.09
N VAL A 85 -14.43 6.15 -1.85
CA VAL A 85 -15.39 5.02 -1.79
C VAL A 85 -14.74 3.72 -2.29
N ARG A 86 -13.92 3.76 -3.33
CA ARG A 86 -13.15 2.58 -3.79
C ARG A 86 -12.15 2.09 -2.75
N GLN A 87 -11.52 3.00 -2.01
CA GLN A 87 -10.65 2.64 -0.87
C GLN A 87 -11.44 1.94 0.24
N TYR A 88 -12.64 2.42 0.60
CA TYR A 88 -13.48 1.73 1.58
C TYR A 88 -13.93 0.34 1.11
N ILE A 89 -14.27 0.20 -0.17
CA ILE A 89 -14.56 -1.11 -0.77
C ILE A 89 -13.35 -2.03 -0.57
N GLN A 90 -12.14 -1.56 -0.91
CA GLN A 90 -10.92 -2.33 -0.74
C GLN A 90 -10.69 -2.74 0.73
N GLU A 91 -10.84 -1.82 1.67
CA GLU A 91 -10.72 -2.11 3.11
C GLU A 91 -11.71 -3.19 3.54
N TYR A 92 -12.96 -3.13 3.10
CA TYR A 92 -13.93 -4.16 3.44
C TYR A 92 -13.60 -5.53 2.83
N LEU A 93 -13.04 -5.57 1.62
CA LEU A 93 -12.56 -6.81 1.01
C LEU A 93 -11.39 -7.42 1.80
N LEU A 94 -10.48 -6.58 2.31
CA LEU A 94 -9.37 -7.00 3.17
C LEU A 94 -9.85 -7.50 4.53
N ASN A 95 -10.97 -6.96 5.03
CA ASN A 95 -11.65 -7.41 6.24
C ASN A 95 -12.59 -8.61 5.99
N ASN A 96 -12.43 -9.34 4.87
CA ASN A 96 -13.20 -10.54 4.52
C ASN A 96 -14.72 -10.35 4.47
N LYS A 97 -15.23 -9.13 4.22
CA LYS A 97 -16.66 -8.94 3.98
C LYS A 97 -17.05 -9.51 2.61
N SER A 98 -18.25 -10.09 2.54
CA SER A 98 -18.84 -10.55 1.28
C SER A 98 -19.21 -9.38 0.36
N GLU A 99 -19.29 -9.62 -0.95
CA GLU A 99 -19.70 -8.58 -1.91
C GLU A 99 -21.06 -7.96 -1.54
N ASP A 100 -22.02 -8.78 -1.10
CA ASP A 100 -23.38 -8.32 -0.78
C ASP A 100 -23.40 -7.44 0.48
N GLN A 101 -22.63 -7.81 1.51
CA GLN A 101 -22.44 -6.97 2.70
C GLN A 101 -21.79 -5.63 2.34
N ILE A 102 -20.80 -5.63 1.46
CA ILE A 102 -20.14 -4.41 1.01
C ILE A 102 -21.11 -3.54 0.23
N VAL A 103 -21.88 -4.14 -0.69
CA VAL A 103 -22.90 -3.40 -1.45
C VAL A 103 -23.92 -2.75 -0.52
N ALA A 104 -24.40 -3.48 0.49
CA ALA A 104 -25.34 -2.94 1.48
C ALA A 104 -24.72 -1.78 2.30
N LEU A 105 -23.46 -1.93 2.75
CA LEU A 105 -22.75 -0.90 3.51
C LEU A 105 -22.51 0.37 2.69
N ILE A 106 -22.02 0.23 1.45
CA ILE A 106 -21.76 1.37 0.57
C ILE A 106 -23.08 2.04 0.17
N SER A 107 -24.12 1.26 -0.19
CA SER A 107 -25.44 1.81 -0.52
C SER A 107 -26.03 2.60 0.63
N LYS A 108 -25.85 2.12 1.88
CA LYS A 108 -26.35 2.81 3.07
C LYS A 108 -25.58 4.11 3.37
N SER A 109 -24.26 4.10 3.17
CA SER A 109 -23.39 5.24 3.54
C SER A 109 -23.28 6.31 2.45
N TYR A 110 -23.29 5.91 1.18
CA TYR A 110 -22.99 6.78 0.03
C TYR A 110 -24.11 6.82 -1.01
N GLY A 111 -25.07 5.90 -0.95
CA GLY A 111 -26.14 5.79 -1.94
C GLY A 111 -25.64 5.38 -3.33
N GLY A 112 -26.38 5.77 -4.37
CA GLY A 112 -25.95 5.59 -5.75
C GLY A 112 -25.95 4.15 -6.26
N LEU A 113 -26.55 3.20 -5.54
CA LEU A 113 -26.69 1.82 -6.04
C LEU A 113 -27.57 1.84 -7.30
N LYS A 114 -27.11 1.20 -8.38
CA LYS A 114 -27.90 1.16 -9.61
C LYS A 114 -29.12 0.24 -9.40
N PRO A 115 -30.32 0.59 -9.90
CA PRO A 115 -31.57 -0.15 -9.62
C PRO A 115 -31.54 -1.65 -9.94
N GLN A 116 -30.75 -2.06 -10.95
CA GLN A 116 -30.59 -3.46 -11.31
C GLN A 116 -29.91 -4.31 -10.22
N PHE A 117 -29.26 -3.70 -9.24
CA PHE A 117 -28.58 -4.39 -8.14
C PHE A 117 -29.36 -4.33 -6.82
N GLU A 118 -30.44 -3.55 -6.72
CA GLU A 118 -31.24 -3.41 -5.48
C GLU A 118 -32.02 -4.68 -5.12
N LYS A 119 -32.44 -5.46 -6.12
CA LYS A 119 -33.28 -6.66 -5.94
C LYS A 119 -32.58 -7.86 -5.30
N ASN A 120 -31.26 -7.80 -5.14
CA ASN A 120 -30.45 -8.90 -4.61
C ASN A 120 -30.06 -8.74 -3.14
N THR A 121 -30.40 -7.61 -2.50
CA THR A 121 -29.93 -7.24 -1.16
C THR A 121 -30.89 -7.61 -0.03
N ILE A 122 -32.01 -8.28 -0.34
CA ILE A 122 -33.04 -8.70 0.61
C ILE A 122 -33.24 -10.21 0.49
N LYS A 123 -32.51 -10.98 1.30
CA LYS A 123 -32.86 -12.34 1.68
C LYS A 123 -32.37 -12.61 3.10
#